data_AF-A0A6G9CPK4-F1
#
_entry.id   AF-A0A6G9CPK4-F1
#
_cell.length_a   1.000
_cell.length_b   1.000
_cell.length_c   1.000
_cell.angle_alpha   90.00
_cell.angle_beta   90.00
_cell.angle_gamma   90.00
#
_symmetry.space_group_name_H-M   'P 1'
#
loop_
_entity.id
_entity.type
_entity.pdbx_description
1 polymer ?
#
loop_
_entity_poly.entity_id
_entity_poly.type
_entity_poly.pdbx_seq_one_letter_code
_entity_poly.pdbx_strand_id
1 'polypeptide(L)'
;MCSGTGLSALSLTSSNASTSPTRYSSTSRSSGRDHRKYGVTDEHYTAVGNALIEALETFGGAEMWTDEVDSAWRNALAIISAAMMDAANAEDGPPAWSATVIECRPVIKGVAVVRLQLDQTMQYRAGQYVSVQVAARPRMWRYLSPATPYDGTGVLEFHVRQVTGGWVSPVMVNQTAVGDTWVVGSPIGALGIPENSKDLLMIASGTGVAPLRAQILELIRRGNTRKVQLFYSGQHPCDLYDLPHLWKLAEKHPWLTIIPVSEEDENPWWHTEPEPLPPIGMARRIVGKVGKVVTSFGDWAGYDIQVVGSESMVNSTKFRLRAVGIDVDTVRNDPTY
;
A
#
# COMPACT_ATOMS: atom_id res chain seq x y z
N MET A 1 -9.44 -5.06 -21.07
CA MET A 1 -8.38 -6.08 -21.12
C MET A 1 -7.82 -6.24 -19.72
N CYS A 2 -8.42 -7.13 -18.93
CA CYS A 2 -7.97 -7.55 -17.60
C CYS A 2 -7.35 -8.95 -17.73
N SER A 3 -6.16 -9.06 -18.31
CA SER A 3 -5.59 -10.38 -18.66
C SER A 3 -4.62 -10.95 -17.62
N GLY A 4 -4.46 -10.32 -16.45
CA GLY A 4 -3.58 -10.81 -15.38
C GLY A 4 -4.21 -10.93 -13.99
N THR A 5 -5.36 -10.29 -13.74
CA THR A 5 -5.99 -10.25 -12.42
C THR A 5 -6.92 -11.43 -12.13
N GLY A 6 -7.57 -12.00 -13.15
CA GLY A 6 -8.55 -13.09 -12.97
C GLY A 6 -7.96 -14.41 -12.46
N LEU A 7 -6.84 -14.85 -13.04
CA LEU A 7 -6.17 -16.10 -12.66
C LEU A 7 -5.48 -16.00 -11.29
N SER A 8 -4.89 -14.84 -10.98
CA SER A 8 -4.29 -14.59 -9.66
C SER A 8 -5.35 -14.54 -8.55
N ALA A 9 -6.52 -13.95 -8.82
CA ALA A 9 -7.64 -13.95 -7.88
C ALA A 9 -8.18 -15.37 -7.62
N LEU A 10 -8.31 -16.20 -8.66
CA LEU A 10 -8.76 -17.61 -8.55
C LEU A 10 -7.74 -18.53 -7.86
N SER A 11 -6.44 -18.26 -8.01
CA SER A 11 -5.37 -18.97 -7.27
C SER A 11 -5.34 -18.57 -5.78
N LEU A 12 -5.64 -17.30 -5.49
CA LEU A 12 -5.79 -16.80 -4.11
C LEU A 12 -7.04 -17.33 -3.42
N THR A 13 -8.15 -17.56 -4.14
CA THR A 13 -9.36 -18.17 -3.56
C THR A 13 -9.15 -19.64 -3.21
N SER A 14 -8.43 -20.43 -4.02
CA SER A 14 -8.22 -21.86 -3.75
C SER A 14 -7.17 -22.14 -2.66
N SER A 15 -6.08 -21.35 -2.60
CA SER A 15 -5.00 -21.56 -1.62
C SER A 15 -5.27 -20.96 -0.24
N ASN A 16 -5.99 -19.84 -0.14
CA ASN A 16 -6.26 -19.17 1.14
C ASN A 16 -7.55 -19.60 1.82
N ALA A 17 -8.56 -20.10 1.07
CA ALA A 17 -9.80 -20.58 1.68
C ALA A 17 -9.57 -21.78 2.62
N SER A 18 -8.54 -22.58 2.35
CA SER A 18 -8.15 -23.73 3.17
C SER A 18 -7.15 -23.40 4.30
N THR A 19 -6.36 -22.32 4.17
CA THR A 19 -5.24 -22.03 5.09
C THR A 19 -5.44 -20.79 5.98
N SER A 20 -6.33 -19.85 5.64
CA SER A 20 -6.58 -18.63 6.43
C SER A 20 -7.96 -17.97 6.16
N PRO A 21 -9.07 -18.52 6.69
CA PRO A 21 -10.43 -18.05 6.41
C PRO A 21 -10.70 -16.58 6.78
N THR A 22 -10.10 -16.11 7.88
CA THR A 22 -10.26 -14.73 8.37
C THR A 22 -9.64 -13.71 7.42
N ARG A 23 -8.43 -13.99 6.92
CA ARG A 23 -7.70 -13.13 5.97
C ARG A 23 -8.46 -13.00 4.66
N TYR A 24 -9.01 -14.11 4.16
CA TYR A 24 -9.85 -14.16 2.97
C TYR A 24 -11.10 -13.28 3.08
N SER A 25 -11.85 -13.41 4.19
CA SER A 25 -13.06 -12.60 4.42
C SER A 25 -12.77 -11.09 4.46
N SER A 26 -11.60 -10.69 4.99
CA SER A 26 -11.21 -9.28 5.07
C SER A 26 -10.92 -8.68 3.69
N THR A 27 -10.30 -9.45 2.79
CA THR A 27 -10.03 -9.03 1.41
C THR A 27 -11.32 -8.87 0.62
N SER A 28 -12.23 -9.85 0.66
CA SER A 28 -13.52 -9.76 -0.05
C SER A 28 -14.32 -8.53 0.41
N ARG A 29 -14.43 -8.33 1.73
CA ARG A 29 -15.10 -7.13 2.28
C ARG A 29 -14.46 -5.82 1.79
N SER A 30 -13.13 -5.79 1.69
CA SER A 30 -12.40 -4.62 1.17
C SER A 30 -12.67 -4.35 -0.31
N SER A 31 -12.73 -5.41 -1.13
CA SER A 31 -13.08 -5.30 -2.55
C SER A 31 -14.52 -4.84 -2.74
N GLY A 32 -15.46 -5.32 -1.92
CA GLY A 32 -16.85 -4.86 -1.92
C GLY A 32 -16.98 -3.35 -1.73
N ARG A 33 -16.31 -2.80 -0.71
CA ARG A 33 -16.25 -1.34 -0.48
C ARG A 33 -15.65 -0.57 -1.65
N ASP A 34 -14.54 -1.08 -2.21
CA ASP A 34 -13.85 -0.45 -3.32
C ASP A 34 -14.69 -0.43 -4.61
N HIS A 35 -15.52 -1.46 -4.83
CA HIS A 35 -16.37 -1.58 -6.02
C HIS A 35 -17.49 -0.52 -6.10
N ARG A 36 -17.88 0.10 -4.97
CA ARG A 36 -18.91 1.14 -4.92
C ARG A 36 -18.62 2.28 -5.91
N LYS A 37 -17.34 2.64 -6.10
CA LYS A 37 -16.91 3.72 -7.02
C LYS A 37 -17.22 3.44 -8.49
N TYR A 38 -17.45 2.18 -8.87
CA TYR A 38 -17.82 1.79 -10.23
C TYR A 38 -19.35 1.70 -10.42
N GLY A 39 -20.15 1.96 -9.38
CA GLY A 39 -21.60 1.78 -9.42
C GLY A 39 -22.03 0.31 -9.47
N VAL A 40 -21.22 -0.60 -8.95
CA VAL A 40 -21.57 -2.02 -8.85
C VAL A 40 -22.75 -2.18 -7.88
N THR A 41 -23.69 -3.05 -8.25
CA THR A 41 -24.91 -3.36 -7.52
C THR A 41 -24.97 -4.87 -7.29
N ASP A 42 -25.90 -5.32 -6.44
CA ASP A 42 -26.11 -6.74 -6.15
C ASP A 42 -26.42 -7.58 -7.42
N GLU A 43 -27.14 -6.98 -8.38
CA GLU A 43 -27.41 -7.59 -9.69
C GLU A 43 -26.12 -7.86 -10.47
N HIS A 44 -25.14 -6.94 -10.42
CA HIS A 44 -23.85 -7.10 -11.08
C HIS A 44 -23.05 -8.26 -10.47
N TYR A 45 -23.06 -8.44 -9.14
CA TYR A 45 -22.41 -9.58 -8.48
C TYR A 45 -23.01 -10.92 -8.92
N THR A 46 -24.34 -10.96 -8.99
CA THR A 46 -25.08 -12.15 -9.45
C THR A 46 -24.72 -12.49 -10.90
N ALA A 47 -24.71 -11.49 -11.78
CA ALA A 47 -24.37 -11.67 -13.19
C ALA A 47 -22.93 -12.19 -13.38
N VAL A 48 -21.95 -11.64 -12.65
CA VAL A 48 -20.55 -12.11 -12.69
C VAL A 48 -20.42 -13.53 -12.17
N GLY A 49 -21.10 -13.88 -11.08
CA GLY A 49 -21.10 -15.24 -10.54
C GLY A 49 -21.62 -16.26 -11.55
N ASN A 50 -22.75 -15.97 -12.20
CA ASN A 50 -23.33 -16.84 -13.22
C ASN A 50 -22.41 -17.00 -14.44
N ALA A 51 -21.87 -15.90 -14.96
CA ALA A 51 -20.96 -15.94 -16.11
C ALA A 51 -19.66 -16.71 -15.82
N LEU A 52 -19.15 -16.63 -14.58
CA LEU A 52 -17.96 -17.38 -14.17
C LEU A 52 -18.26 -18.89 -14.10
N ILE A 53 -19.40 -19.28 -13.54
CA ILE A 53 -19.82 -20.69 -13.51
C ILE A 53 -19.99 -21.25 -14.93
N GLU A 54 -20.68 -20.52 -15.80
CA GLU A 54 -20.87 -20.92 -17.21
C GLU A 54 -19.52 -21.08 -17.93
N ALA A 55 -18.57 -20.17 -17.68
CA ALA A 55 -17.22 -20.29 -18.24
C ALA A 55 -16.47 -21.52 -17.69
N LEU A 56 -16.54 -21.79 -16.39
CA LEU A 56 -15.91 -22.96 -15.78
C LEU A 56 -16.53 -24.27 -16.30
N GLU A 57 -17.84 -24.33 -16.46
CA GLU A 57 -18.54 -25.47 -17.07
C GLU A 57 -18.11 -25.68 -18.53
N THR A 58 -18.08 -24.61 -19.32
CA THR A 58 -17.74 -24.65 -20.75
C THR A 58 -16.29 -25.09 -21.00
N PHE A 59 -15.35 -24.62 -20.19
CA PHE A 59 -13.92 -24.83 -20.41
C PHE A 59 -13.28 -25.85 -19.47
N GLY A 60 -13.98 -26.29 -18.41
CA GLY A 60 -13.49 -27.27 -17.44
C GLY A 60 -13.46 -28.70 -17.99
N GLY A 61 -14.23 -28.99 -19.04
CA GLY A 61 -14.37 -30.33 -19.60
C GLY A 61 -15.30 -31.22 -18.76
N ALA A 62 -16.18 -31.96 -19.42
CA ALA A 62 -17.26 -32.71 -18.78
C ALA A 62 -16.79 -33.77 -17.75
N GLU A 63 -15.55 -34.26 -17.86
CA GLU A 63 -15.00 -35.21 -16.88
C GLU A 63 -14.54 -34.54 -15.56
N MET A 64 -14.20 -33.25 -15.58
CA MET A 64 -13.74 -32.51 -14.39
C MET A 64 -14.85 -31.65 -13.77
N TRP A 65 -15.90 -31.33 -14.51
CA TRP A 65 -17.05 -30.56 -14.03
C TRP A 65 -18.19 -31.49 -13.60
N THR A 66 -18.10 -32.00 -12.37
CA THR A 66 -19.15 -32.83 -11.76
C THR A 66 -20.19 -31.97 -11.01
N ASP A 67 -21.35 -32.54 -10.68
CA ASP A 67 -22.37 -31.86 -9.87
C ASP A 67 -21.83 -31.39 -8.50
N GLU A 68 -20.90 -32.15 -7.93
CA GLU A 68 -20.22 -31.80 -6.68
C GLU A 68 -19.32 -30.57 -6.86
N VAL A 69 -18.57 -30.51 -7.98
CA VAL A 69 -17.71 -29.37 -8.31
C VAL A 69 -18.54 -28.12 -8.62
N ASP A 70 -19.62 -28.23 -9.40
CA ASP A 70 -20.56 -27.12 -9.65
C ASP A 70 -21.13 -26.57 -8.34
N SER A 71 -21.65 -27.45 -7.48
CA SER A 71 -22.21 -27.07 -6.18
C SER A 71 -21.16 -26.39 -5.30
N ALA A 72 -19.93 -26.90 -5.27
CA ALA A 72 -18.84 -26.30 -4.50
C ALA A 72 -18.48 -24.89 -4.99
N TRP A 73 -18.37 -24.70 -6.31
CA TRP A 73 -18.09 -23.38 -6.90
C TRP A 73 -19.21 -22.38 -6.66
N ARG A 74 -20.47 -22.78 -6.83
CA ARG A 74 -21.64 -21.92 -6.55
C ARG A 74 -21.67 -21.49 -5.09
N ASN A 75 -21.45 -22.42 -4.16
CA ASN A 75 -21.38 -22.11 -2.73
C ASN A 75 -20.24 -21.14 -2.40
N ALA A 76 -19.05 -21.38 -2.95
CA ALA A 76 -17.90 -20.50 -2.75
C ALA A 76 -18.19 -19.08 -3.26
N LEU A 77 -18.72 -18.94 -4.49
CA LEU A 77 -19.08 -17.65 -5.07
C LEU A 77 -20.18 -16.93 -4.31
N ALA A 78 -21.18 -17.67 -3.81
CA ALA A 78 -22.24 -17.10 -2.98
C ALA A 78 -21.68 -16.49 -1.68
N ILE A 79 -20.78 -17.20 -1.00
CA ILE A 79 -20.13 -16.70 0.24
C ILE A 79 -19.31 -15.44 -0.06
N ILE A 80 -18.53 -15.44 -1.14
CA ILE A 80 -17.68 -14.31 -1.54
C ILE A 80 -18.54 -13.10 -1.86
N SER A 81 -19.52 -13.27 -2.76
CA SER A 81 -20.40 -12.19 -3.20
C SER A 81 -21.21 -11.64 -2.03
N ALA A 82 -21.75 -12.48 -1.15
CA ALA A 82 -22.45 -12.02 0.06
C ALA A 82 -21.53 -11.17 0.93
N ALA A 83 -20.30 -11.62 1.23
CA ALA A 83 -19.36 -10.84 2.01
C ALA A 83 -18.98 -9.49 1.35
N MET A 84 -18.90 -9.44 0.02
CA MET A 84 -18.64 -8.21 -0.74
C MET A 84 -19.84 -7.26 -0.71
N MET A 85 -21.04 -7.77 -0.98
CA MET A 85 -22.29 -7.00 -0.97
C MET A 85 -22.58 -6.44 0.43
N ASP A 86 -22.50 -7.27 1.48
CA ASP A 86 -22.68 -6.85 2.87
C ASP A 86 -21.74 -5.70 3.24
N ALA A 87 -20.47 -5.80 2.85
CA ALA A 87 -19.49 -4.76 3.13
C ALA A 87 -19.71 -3.48 2.31
N ALA A 88 -20.23 -3.58 1.09
CA ALA A 88 -20.56 -2.43 0.26
C ALA A 88 -21.81 -1.69 0.78
N ASN A 89 -22.81 -2.46 1.21
CA ASN A 89 -24.11 -1.97 1.67
C ASN A 89 -24.07 -1.41 3.10
N ALA A 90 -23.08 -1.80 3.91
CA ALA A 90 -22.86 -1.28 5.25
C ALA A 90 -22.17 0.10 5.30
N GLU A 91 -21.73 0.65 4.15
CA GLU A 91 -21.04 1.94 4.09
C GLU A 91 -22.02 3.10 3.86
N ASP A 92 -22.11 4.01 4.83
CA ASP A 92 -22.97 5.21 4.77
C ASP A 92 -22.37 6.38 3.96
N GLY A 93 -21.05 6.35 3.71
CA GLY A 93 -20.32 7.42 3.00
C GLY A 93 -20.49 7.39 1.47
N PRO A 94 -20.07 8.42 0.74
CA PRO A 94 -20.15 8.41 -0.72
C PRO A 94 -19.31 7.26 -1.31
N PRO A 95 -19.62 6.79 -2.53
CA PRO A 95 -18.85 5.73 -3.19
C PRO A 95 -17.43 6.18 -3.58
N ALA A 96 -17.25 7.50 -3.77
CA ALA A 96 -15.99 8.15 -4.03
C ALA A 96 -16.06 9.63 -3.58
N TRP A 97 -14.92 10.20 -3.26
CA TRP A 97 -14.74 11.57 -2.82
C TRP A 97 -14.11 12.40 -3.93
N SER A 98 -14.73 13.53 -4.25
CA SER A 98 -14.09 14.57 -5.06
C SER A 98 -13.07 15.32 -4.21
N ALA A 99 -11.94 15.68 -4.82
CA ALA A 99 -10.84 16.34 -4.15
C ALA A 99 -10.18 17.36 -5.09
N THR A 100 -9.76 18.49 -4.53
CA THR A 100 -9.01 19.53 -5.26
C THR A 100 -7.53 19.47 -4.88
N VAL A 101 -6.65 19.51 -5.88
CA VAL A 101 -5.20 19.61 -5.64
C VAL A 101 -4.88 20.99 -5.06
N ILE A 102 -4.36 21.01 -3.84
CA ILE A 102 -3.97 22.26 -3.14
C ILE A 102 -2.46 22.49 -3.19
N GLU A 103 -1.66 21.43 -3.37
CA GLU A 103 -0.21 21.51 -3.51
C GLU A 103 0.28 20.37 -4.41
N CYS A 104 1.19 20.67 -5.34
CA CYS A 104 1.92 19.68 -6.11
C CYS A 104 3.38 20.11 -6.14
N ARG A 105 4.25 19.36 -5.44
CA ARG A 105 5.66 19.69 -5.26
C ARG A 105 6.53 18.55 -5.79
N PRO A 106 7.23 18.75 -6.91
CA PRO A 106 8.28 17.84 -7.34
C PRO A 106 9.37 17.77 -6.27
N VAL A 107 9.73 16.57 -5.83
CA VAL A 107 10.78 16.38 -4.79
C VAL A 107 12.08 15.86 -5.39
N ILE A 108 11.98 14.98 -6.38
CA ILE A 108 13.08 14.53 -7.24
C ILE A 108 12.52 14.22 -8.62
N LYS A 109 13.39 13.98 -9.60
CA LYS A 109 12.96 13.57 -10.94
C LYS A 109 12.09 12.32 -10.86
N GLY A 110 10.84 12.42 -11.32
CA GLY A 110 9.89 11.32 -11.32
C GLY A 110 9.21 11.04 -9.98
N VAL A 111 9.36 11.91 -8.96
CA VAL A 111 8.58 11.83 -7.71
C VAL A 111 8.03 13.20 -7.34
N ALA A 112 6.74 13.24 -7.02
CA ALA A 112 6.07 14.44 -6.53
C ALA A 112 5.31 14.15 -5.24
N VAL A 113 5.26 15.13 -4.34
CA VAL A 113 4.35 15.16 -3.20
C VAL A 113 3.12 15.97 -3.61
N VAL A 114 1.96 15.34 -3.56
CA VAL A 114 0.68 15.95 -3.96
C VAL A 114 -0.22 16.01 -2.74
N ARG A 115 -0.78 17.18 -2.44
CA ARG A 115 -1.78 17.34 -1.38
C ARG A 115 -3.13 17.67 -1.98
N LEU A 116 -4.14 16.96 -1.52
CA LEU A 116 -5.53 17.10 -1.93
C LEU A 116 -6.37 17.59 -0.75
N GLN A 117 -7.27 18.52 -1.02
CA GLN A 117 -8.37 18.84 -0.12
C GLN A 117 -9.61 18.06 -0.59
N LEU A 118 -10.13 17.17 0.26
CA LEU A 118 -11.39 16.49 -0.01
C LEU A 118 -12.56 17.46 0.20
N ASP A 119 -13.58 17.35 -0.66
CA ASP A 119 -14.83 18.11 -0.54
C ASP A 119 -15.69 17.62 0.64
N GLN A 120 -15.53 16.34 1.01
CA GLN A 120 -16.16 15.71 2.16
C GLN A 120 -15.10 14.95 2.97
N THR A 121 -15.23 14.93 4.29
CA THR A 121 -14.26 14.20 5.12
C THR A 121 -14.33 12.71 4.85
N MET A 122 -13.16 12.05 4.84
CA MET A 122 -13.02 10.60 4.73
C MET A 122 -12.18 10.11 5.89
N GLN A 123 -12.75 9.24 6.73
CA GLN A 123 -11.99 8.62 7.82
C GLN A 123 -11.17 7.45 7.27
N TYR A 124 -9.90 7.41 7.62
CA TYR A 124 -9.00 6.31 7.25
C TYR A 124 -7.98 6.07 8.35
N ARG A 125 -7.42 4.86 8.41
CA ARG A 125 -6.35 4.48 9.33
C ARG A 125 -4.99 4.66 8.67
N ALA A 126 -4.01 5.08 9.47
CA ALA A 126 -2.62 5.17 9.01
C ALA A 126 -2.10 3.80 8.56
N GLY A 127 -1.63 3.74 7.32
CA GLY A 127 -1.22 2.49 6.65
C GLY A 127 -2.19 2.01 5.58
N GLN A 128 -3.45 2.47 5.57
CA GLN A 128 -4.38 2.18 4.49
C GLN A 128 -3.98 2.88 3.19
N TYR A 129 -4.53 2.39 2.08
CA TYR A 129 -4.40 3.00 0.76
C TYR A 129 -5.77 3.24 0.14
N VAL A 130 -5.82 4.14 -0.84
CA VAL A 130 -7.03 4.52 -1.57
C VAL A 130 -6.76 4.41 -3.06
N SER A 131 -7.80 4.11 -3.83
CA SER A 131 -7.71 4.25 -5.29
C SER A 131 -7.91 5.70 -5.68
N VAL A 132 -7.12 6.22 -6.60
CA VAL A 132 -7.14 7.61 -7.03
C VAL A 132 -7.24 7.66 -8.55
N GLN A 133 -8.09 8.56 -9.05
CA GLN A 133 -8.27 8.86 -10.46
C GLN A 133 -8.02 10.35 -10.70
N VAL A 134 -7.32 10.66 -11.79
CA VAL A 134 -7.12 12.04 -12.26
C VAL A 134 -8.00 12.33 -13.46
N ALA A 135 -8.46 13.58 -13.60
CA ALA A 135 -9.34 14.00 -14.71
C ALA A 135 -8.75 13.71 -16.10
N ALA A 136 -7.43 13.87 -16.26
CA ALA A 136 -6.72 13.60 -17.51
C ALA A 136 -6.74 12.10 -17.94
N ARG A 137 -7.05 11.18 -17.02
CA ARG A 137 -7.12 9.73 -17.26
C ARG A 137 -8.38 9.14 -16.59
N PRO A 138 -9.58 9.46 -17.11
CA PRO A 138 -10.82 9.00 -16.50
C PRO A 138 -10.92 7.47 -16.52
N ARG A 139 -11.53 6.90 -15.47
CA ARG A 139 -11.69 5.45 -15.24
C ARG A 139 -10.40 4.65 -15.06
N MET A 140 -9.24 5.32 -15.01
CA MET A 140 -7.96 4.67 -14.73
C MET A 140 -7.54 4.97 -13.29
N TRP A 141 -7.76 3.99 -12.41
CA TRP A 141 -7.48 4.11 -10.98
C TRP A 141 -6.05 3.67 -10.66
N ARG A 142 -5.41 4.37 -9.72
CA ARG A 142 -4.11 4.01 -9.13
C ARG A 142 -4.21 4.00 -7.62
N TYR A 143 -3.66 2.97 -6.99
CA TYR A 143 -3.60 2.90 -5.55
C TYR A 143 -2.48 3.78 -5.01
N LEU A 144 -2.80 4.65 -4.06
CA LEU A 144 -1.87 5.52 -3.35
C LEU A 144 -2.16 5.47 -1.86
N SER A 145 -1.12 5.51 -1.03
CA SER A 145 -1.25 5.53 0.42
C SER A 145 -1.07 6.95 0.94
N PRO A 146 -1.98 7.46 1.79
CA PRO A 146 -1.77 8.72 2.46
C PRO A 146 -0.49 8.71 3.30
N ALA A 147 0.29 9.79 3.22
CA ALA A 147 1.55 9.99 3.95
C ALA A 147 1.35 10.58 5.35
N THR A 148 0.12 10.98 5.69
CA THR A 148 -0.30 11.54 6.96
C THR A 148 -1.46 10.75 7.53
N PRO A 149 -1.65 10.72 8.87
CA PRO A 149 -2.84 10.13 9.47
C PRO A 149 -4.06 11.06 9.30
N TYR A 150 -5.25 10.49 9.43
CA TYR A 150 -6.49 11.27 9.49
C TYR A 150 -6.47 12.24 10.69
N ASP A 151 -6.74 13.52 10.44
CA ASP A 151 -6.74 14.59 11.43
C ASP A 151 -8.04 15.41 11.45
N GLY A 152 -9.04 15.03 10.66
CA GLY A 152 -10.31 15.73 10.54
C GLY A 152 -10.31 16.92 9.56
N THR A 153 -9.16 17.34 9.03
CA THR A 153 -9.07 18.49 8.10
C THR A 153 -9.56 18.17 6.68
N GLY A 154 -9.60 16.88 6.33
CA GLY A 154 -9.90 16.43 4.97
C GLY A 154 -8.72 16.59 4.00
N VAL A 155 -7.52 16.92 4.48
CA VAL A 155 -6.31 16.98 3.64
C VAL A 155 -5.67 15.60 3.56
N LEU A 156 -5.37 15.16 2.33
CA LEU A 156 -4.58 13.96 2.06
C LEU A 156 -3.25 14.36 1.44
N GLU A 157 -2.13 13.83 1.93
CA GLU A 157 -0.82 13.95 1.29
C GLU A 157 -0.44 12.62 0.64
N PHE A 158 -0.02 12.64 -0.62
CA PHE A 158 0.45 11.46 -1.36
C PHE A 158 1.86 11.68 -1.88
N HIS A 159 2.69 10.64 -1.79
CA HIS A 159 4.01 10.61 -2.45
C HIS A 159 3.88 9.75 -3.69
N VAL A 160 3.93 10.38 -4.87
CA VAL A 160 3.66 9.73 -6.14
C VAL A 160 4.95 9.54 -6.91
N ARG A 161 5.30 8.29 -7.22
CA ARG A 161 6.41 7.94 -8.11
C ARG A 161 5.89 7.62 -9.51
N GLN A 162 6.57 8.17 -10.51
CA GLN A 162 6.36 7.84 -11.89
C GLN A 162 6.86 6.41 -12.16
N VAL A 163 5.98 5.57 -12.71
CA VAL A 163 6.34 4.29 -13.32
C VAL A 163 6.59 4.50 -14.81
N THR A 164 7.78 4.09 -15.29
CA THR A 164 8.14 4.13 -16.71
C THR A 164 7.18 3.27 -17.52
N GLY A 165 6.63 3.82 -18.61
CA GLY A 165 5.60 3.15 -19.43
C GLY A 165 4.20 3.10 -18.78
N GLY A 166 4.04 3.64 -17.57
CA GLY A 166 2.75 3.74 -16.91
C GLY A 166 1.84 4.80 -17.54
N TRP A 167 0.54 4.53 -17.64
CA TRP A 167 -0.42 5.45 -18.27
C TRP A 167 -0.87 6.61 -17.38
N VAL A 168 -0.78 6.44 -16.06
CA VAL A 168 -1.39 7.35 -15.07
C VAL A 168 -0.34 8.06 -14.22
N SER A 169 0.65 7.34 -13.69
CA SER A 169 1.67 7.92 -12.80
C SER A 169 2.50 9.04 -13.45
N PRO A 170 2.88 9.02 -14.75
CA PRO A 170 3.58 10.17 -15.34
C PRO A 170 2.69 11.42 -15.44
N VAL A 171 1.38 11.24 -15.61
CA VAL A 171 0.41 12.35 -15.64
C VAL A 171 0.25 12.93 -14.24
N MET A 172 0.11 12.07 -13.23
CA MET A 172 0.04 12.51 -11.82
C MET A 172 1.28 13.29 -11.39
N VAL A 173 2.47 12.90 -11.85
CA VAL A 173 3.73 13.55 -11.44
C VAL A 173 4.04 14.80 -12.26
N ASN A 174 3.85 14.78 -13.58
CA ASN A 174 4.35 15.84 -14.47
C ASN A 174 3.28 16.82 -14.95
N GLN A 175 2.00 16.47 -14.84
CA GLN A 175 0.90 17.26 -15.43
C GLN A 175 -0.12 17.72 -14.40
N THR A 176 -0.03 17.27 -13.15
CA THR A 176 -0.93 17.73 -12.08
C THR A 176 -0.58 19.14 -11.64
N ALA A 177 -1.57 20.02 -11.67
CA ALA A 177 -1.48 21.40 -11.25
C ALA A 177 -2.40 21.68 -10.05
N VAL A 178 -2.10 22.74 -9.30
CA VAL A 178 -3.00 23.24 -8.25
C VAL A 178 -4.33 23.66 -8.88
N GLY A 179 -5.43 23.25 -8.26
CA GLY A 179 -6.79 23.45 -8.77
C GLY A 179 -7.34 22.26 -9.57
N ASP A 180 -6.51 21.28 -9.95
CA ASP A 180 -7.00 20.07 -10.62
C ASP A 180 -7.91 19.25 -9.71
N THR A 181 -8.92 18.62 -10.31
CA THR A 181 -9.82 17.70 -9.61
C THR A 181 -9.34 16.25 -9.71
N TRP A 182 -9.23 15.61 -8.55
CA TRP A 182 -8.97 14.19 -8.40
C TRP A 182 -10.20 13.52 -7.76
N VAL A 183 -10.38 12.24 -8.05
CA VAL A 183 -11.42 11.41 -7.42
C VAL A 183 -10.74 10.32 -6.60
N VAL A 184 -11.13 10.20 -5.34
CA VAL A 184 -10.56 9.27 -4.35
C VAL A 184 -11.62 8.22 -4.00
N GLY A 185 -11.28 6.95 -4.09
CA GLY A 185 -12.14 5.84 -3.69
C GLY A 185 -12.06 5.56 -2.20
N SER A 186 -12.83 4.56 -1.75
CA SER A 186 -12.87 4.18 -0.33
C SER A 186 -11.49 3.72 0.20
N PRO A 187 -11.17 4.02 1.46
CA PRO A 187 -9.93 3.56 2.08
C PRO A 187 -9.98 2.06 2.34
N ILE A 188 -8.94 1.38 1.88
CA ILE A 188 -8.81 -0.08 1.92
C ILE A 188 -7.41 -0.48 2.41
N GLY A 189 -7.18 -1.78 2.56
CA GLY A 189 -5.92 -2.31 3.05
C GLY A 189 -5.91 -2.58 4.55
N ALA A 190 -5.01 -3.49 4.93
CA ALA A 190 -4.86 -4.00 6.29
C ALA A 190 -3.51 -3.62 6.94
N LEU A 191 -2.61 -2.96 6.19
CA LEU A 191 -1.38 -2.41 6.75
C LEU A 191 -1.74 -1.30 7.75
N GLY A 192 -1.08 -1.34 8.90
CA GLY A 192 -1.34 -0.41 9.98
C GLY A 192 -0.69 -0.83 11.29
N ILE A 193 -0.86 0.03 12.28
CA ILE A 193 -0.29 -0.10 13.62
C ILE A 193 -0.88 -1.36 14.30
N PRO A 194 -0.06 -2.37 14.64
CA PRO A 194 -0.52 -3.53 15.40
C PRO A 194 -1.01 -3.13 16.80
N GLU A 195 -2.08 -3.77 17.28
CA GLU A 195 -2.70 -3.57 18.61
C GLU A 195 -1.96 -4.31 19.74
N ASN A 196 -0.64 -4.46 19.64
CA ASN A 196 0.18 -5.09 20.66
C ASN A 196 1.31 -4.15 21.11
N SER A 197 2.06 -4.57 22.12
CA SER A 197 3.16 -3.80 22.71
C SER A 197 4.53 -4.12 22.11
N LYS A 198 4.61 -4.88 21.02
CA LYS A 198 5.90 -5.20 20.38
C LYS A 198 6.49 -3.96 19.74
N ASP A 199 7.81 -3.89 19.76
CA ASP A 199 8.57 -2.89 19.01
C ASP A 199 8.35 -3.09 17.50
N LEU A 200 8.50 -2.01 16.72
CA LEU A 200 8.26 -2.05 15.28
C LEU A 200 9.55 -1.99 14.47
N LEU A 201 9.63 -2.89 13.49
CA LEU A 201 10.58 -2.81 12.39
C LEU A 201 9.81 -2.39 11.14
N MET A 202 10.12 -1.20 10.64
CA MET A 202 9.56 -0.65 9.43
C MET A 202 10.64 -0.64 8.34
N ILE A 203 10.33 -1.17 7.16
CA ILE A 203 11.23 -1.21 6.01
C ILE A 203 10.49 -0.58 4.83
N ALA A 204 10.93 0.59 4.40
CA ALA A 204 10.33 1.32 3.29
C ALA A 204 11.33 1.50 2.15
N SER A 205 10.90 1.40 0.90
CA SER A 205 11.68 1.82 -0.25
C SER A 205 10.99 2.92 -1.06
N GLY A 206 11.69 4.02 -1.31
CA GLY A 206 11.18 5.16 -2.09
C GLY A 206 9.85 5.69 -1.56
N THR A 207 8.81 5.78 -2.41
CA THR A 207 7.47 6.24 -1.99
C THR A 207 6.75 5.28 -1.04
N GLY A 208 7.27 4.07 -0.81
CA GLY A 208 6.79 3.17 0.24
C GLY A 208 6.94 3.74 1.66
N VAL A 209 7.67 4.85 1.82
CA VAL A 209 7.76 5.58 3.08
C VAL A 209 6.45 6.25 3.48
N ALA A 210 5.57 6.59 2.52
CA ALA A 210 4.31 7.30 2.80
C ALA A 210 3.43 6.61 3.85
N PRO A 211 2.99 5.35 3.69
CA PRO A 211 2.15 4.70 4.69
C PRO A 211 2.86 4.47 6.03
N LEU A 212 4.18 4.31 6.04
CA LEU A 212 4.95 4.14 7.28
C LEU A 212 5.13 5.48 8.01
N ARG A 213 5.33 6.57 7.28
CA ARG A 213 5.34 7.94 7.82
C ARG A 213 3.99 8.28 8.44
N ALA A 214 2.87 7.93 7.79
CA ALA A 214 1.54 8.11 8.37
C ALA A 214 1.40 7.39 9.72
N GLN A 215 1.91 6.15 9.81
CA GLN A 215 1.89 5.38 11.06
C GLN A 215 2.80 5.99 12.14
N ILE A 216 3.99 6.48 11.78
CA ILE A 216 4.89 7.16 12.71
C ILE A 216 4.24 8.43 13.27
N LEU A 217 3.62 9.25 12.42
CA LEU A 217 2.91 10.45 12.85
C LEU A 217 1.72 10.11 13.76
N GLU A 218 0.99 9.04 13.46
CA GLU A 218 -0.09 8.55 14.32
C GLU A 218 0.44 8.07 15.68
N LEU A 219 1.57 7.36 15.71
CA LEU A 219 2.24 6.93 16.95
C LEU A 219 2.68 8.13 17.80
N ILE A 220 3.17 9.19 17.17
CA ILE A 220 3.51 10.45 17.86
C ILE A 220 2.25 11.04 18.51
N ARG A 221 1.14 11.14 17.76
CA ARG A 221 -0.13 11.67 18.29
C ARG A 221 -0.68 10.85 19.47
N ARG A 222 -0.47 9.53 19.46
CA ARG A 222 -0.88 8.62 20.53
C ARG A 222 0.07 8.59 21.74
N GLY A 223 1.19 9.31 21.71
CA GLY A 223 2.18 9.28 22.79
C GLY A 223 2.92 7.95 22.89
N ASN A 224 3.30 7.36 21.76
CA ASN A 224 3.96 6.06 21.70
C ASN A 224 5.25 6.00 22.56
N THR A 225 5.46 4.84 23.17
CA THR A 225 6.64 4.53 23.99
C THR A 225 7.46 3.34 23.47
N ARG A 226 6.94 2.56 22.51
CA ARG A 226 7.66 1.41 21.93
C ARG A 226 8.73 1.86 20.95
N LYS A 227 9.80 1.09 20.80
CA LYS A 227 10.85 1.41 19.83
C LYS A 227 10.35 1.19 18.41
N VAL A 228 10.72 2.09 17.52
CA VAL A 228 10.43 2.00 16.08
C VAL A 228 11.75 2.18 15.34
N GLN A 229 12.15 1.16 14.58
CA GLN A 229 13.31 1.22 13.70
C GLN A 229 12.82 1.27 12.24
N LEU A 230 13.04 2.39 11.57
CA LEU A 230 12.72 2.58 10.15
C LEU A 230 13.98 2.47 9.31
N PHE A 231 14.07 1.41 8.51
CA PHE A 231 15.03 1.34 7.40
C PHE A 231 14.38 1.99 6.19
N TYR A 232 14.89 3.17 5.79
CA TYR A 232 14.42 3.87 4.62
C TYR A 232 15.41 3.70 3.48
N SER A 233 15.00 2.98 2.43
CA SER A 233 15.86 2.57 1.32
C SER A 233 15.54 3.24 -0.02
N GLY A 234 16.58 3.42 -0.83
CA GLY A 234 16.49 3.92 -2.20
C GLY A 234 17.52 3.24 -3.10
N GLN A 235 17.44 3.45 -4.41
CA GLN A 235 18.50 3.02 -5.31
C GLN A 235 19.70 3.95 -5.13
N HIS A 236 19.45 5.25 -5.24
CA HIS A 236 20.44 6.30 -5.04
C HIS A 236 20.15 7.09 -3.76
N PRO A 237 21.13 7.83 -3.22
CA PRO A 237 20.93 8.68 -2.06
C PRO A 237 19.77 9.69 -2.22
N CYS A 238 19.59 10.27 -3.41
CA CYS A 238 18.51 11.21 -3.70
C CYS A 238 17.11 10.58 -3.63
N ASP A 239 16.98 9.25 -3.75
CA ASP A 239 15.71 8.56 -3.56
C ASP A 239 15.20 8.68 -2.11
N LEU A 240 16.08 9.03 -1.17
CA LEU A 240 15.75 9.27 0.24
C LEU A 240 15.22 10.71 0.47
N TYR A 241 14.40 11.22 -0.45
CA TYR A 241 13.95 12.61 -0.48
C TYR A 241 13.22 13.09 0.79
N ASP A 242 12.56 12.19 1.53
CA ASP A 242 11.84 12.53 2.77
C ASP A 242 12.67 12.37 4.04
N LEU A 243 13.95 11.98 3.90
CA LEU A 243 14.86 11.74 5.02
C LEU A 243 15.03 12.96 5.95
N PRO A 244 15.14 14.21 5.45
CA PRO A 244 15.20 15.38 6.32
C PRO A 244 13.97 15.56 7.21
N HIS A 245 12.77 15.20 6.73
CA HIS A 245 11.56 15.23 7.55
C HIS A 245 11.59 14.14 8.62
N LEU A 246 11.99 12.93 8.25
CA LEU A 246 12.11 11.80 9.18
C LEU A 246 13.13 12.07 10.29
N TRP A 247 14.27 12.70 9.98
CA TRP A 247 15.24 13.10 11.00
C TRP A 247 14.66 14.10 11.99
N LYS A 248 13.93 15.13 11.53
CA LYS A 248 13.27 16.09 12.43
C LYS A 248 12.26 15.41 13.38
N LEU A 249 11.64 14.31 12.95
CA LEU A 249 10.80 13.50 13.84
C LEU A 249 11.65 12.75 14.86
N ALA A 250 12.71 12.06 14.40
CA ALA A 250 13.60 11.29 15.28
C ALA A 250 14.33 12.15 16.32
N GLU A 251 14.70 13.39 16.00
CA GLU A 251 15.31 14.34 16.96
C GLU A 251 14.40 14.61 18.16
N LYS A 252 13.09 14.63 17.94
CA LYS A 252 12.08 14.92 18.98
C LYS A 252 11.59 13.67 19.70
N HIS A 253 11.87 12.49 19.16
CA HIS A 253 11.28 11.23 19.58
C HIS A 253 12.35 10.14 19.70
N PRO A 254 12.99 9.97 20.88
CA PRO A 254 14.09 9.02 21.09
C PRO A 254 13.75 7.55 20.83
N TRP A 255 12.46 7.20 20.82
CA TRP A 255 12.00 5.85 20.49
C TRP A 255 12.02 5.58 18.98
N LEU A 256 12.19 6.60 18.13
CA LEU A 256 12.23 6.50 16.67
C LEU A 256 13.67 6.56 16.17
N THR A 257 14.12 5.48 15.52
CA THR A 257 15.44 5.40 14.87
C THR A 257 15.24 5.31 13.36
N ILE A 258 15.93 6.17 12.60
CA ILE A 258 15.90 6.18 11.14
C ILE A 258 17.26 5.72 10.61
N ILE A 259 17.26 4.66 9.81
CA ILE A 259 18.45 4.07 9.21
C ILE A 259 18.35 4.24 7.69
N PRO A 260 19.03 5.25 7.11
CA PRO A 260 19.02 5.48 5.68
C PRO A 260 19.88 4.44 4.96
N VAL A 261 19.36 3.89 3.87
CA VAL A 261 20.03 2.87 3.05
C VAL A 261 19.94 3.25 1.58
N SER A 262 21.02 3.14 0.83
CA SER A 262 20.98 3.24 -0.63
C SER A 262 21.75 2.08 -1.25
N GLU A 263 21.31 1.57 -2.40
CA GLU A 263 22.06 0.52 -3.08
C GLU A 263 23.36 1.05 -3.69
N GLU A 264 23.30 2.25 -4.26
CA GLU A 264 24.43 2.99 -4.82
C GLU A 264 24.98 3.99 -3.80
N ASP A 265 26.27 4.27 -3.87
CA ASP A 265 26.90 5.27 -3.00
C ASP A 265 26.76 6.70 -3.54
N GLU A 266 26.61 6.85 -4.85
CA GLU A 266 26.56 8.16 -5.51
C GLU A 266 25.19 8.44 -6.11
N ASN A 267 24.86 9.74 -6.17
CA ASN A 267 23.72 10.24 -6.89
C ASN A 267 23.92 10.11 -8.41
N PRO A 268 22.84 9.91 -9.17
CA PRO A 268 22.93 9.87 -10.62
C PRO A 268 23.30 11.26 -11.17
N TRP A 269 23.93 11.28 -12.35
CA TRP A 269 24.48 12.49 -12.99
C TRP A 269 23.51 13.68 -13.12
N TRP A 270 22.20 13.44 -13.13
CA TRP A 270 21.18 14.48 -13.25
C TRP A 270 20.78 15.12 -11.92
N HIS A 271 21.20 14.56 -10.78
CA HIS A 271 20.93 15.11 -9.46
C HIS A 271 22.19 15.79 -8.92
N THR A 272 22.19 17.11 -8.93
CA THR A 272 23.35 17.93 -8.59
C THR A 272 23.32 18.44 -7.15
N GLU A 273 22.21 18.28 -6.44
CA GLU A 273 22.11 18.70 -5.05
C GLU A 273 22.94 17.76 -4.16
N PRO A 274 23.67 18.30 -3.17
CA PRO A 274 24.44 17.49 -2.25
C PRO A 274 23.52 16.67 -1.35
N GLU A 275 23.99 15.49 -0.94
CA GLU A 275 23.30 14.72 0.08
C GLU A 275 23.19 15.51 1.39
N PRO A 276 22.01 15.52 2.03
CA PRO A 276 21.88 16.19 3.32
C PRO A 276 22.69 15.44 4.37
N LEU A 277 23.48 16.19 5.15
CA LEU A 277 24.25 15.60 6.25
C LEU A 277 23.30 15.17 7.38
N PRO A 278 23.53 13.99 7.99
CA PRO A 278 22.73 13.57 9.14
C PRO A 278 22.96 14.52 10.31
N PRO A 279 21.90 14.92 11.03
CA PRO A 279 22.04 15.64 12.30
C PRO A 279 22.89 14.85 13.30
N ILE A 280 23.46 15.54 14.28
CA ILE A 280 24.31 14.92 15.30
C ILE A 280 23.51 13.83 16.03
N GLY A 281 24.08 12.62 16.11
CA GLY A 281 23.45 11.47 16.75
C GLY A 281 22.54 10.63 15.83
N MET A 282 22.29 11.08 14.59
CA MET A 282 21.54 10.28 13.61
C MET A 282 22.43 9.27 12.90
N ALA A 283 21.83 8.15 12.49
CA ALA A 283 22.52 7.12 11.74
C ALA A 283 22.98 7.67 10.38
N ARG A 284 24.21 7.31 9.98
CA ARG A 284 24.74 7.59 8.65
C ARG A 284 24.11 6.65 7.63
N ARG A 285 24.07 7.09 6.37
CA ARG A 285 23.63 6.26 5.23
C ARG A 285 24.53 5.04 5.10
N ILE A 286 23.91 3.88 4.91
CA ILE A 286 24.59 2.60 4.67
C ILE A 286 24.40 2.22 3.21
N VAL A 287 25.49 1.86 2.53
CA VAL A 287 25.44 1.38 1.15
C VAL A 287 25.18 -0.13 1.14
N GLY A 288 24.15 -0.54 0.42
CA GLY A 288 23.84 -1.94 0.16
C GLY A 288 22.34 -2.21 0.06
N LYS A 289 22.01 -3.46 -0.28
CA LYS A 289 20.61 -3.90 -0.37
C LYS A 289 19.95 -3.91 1.01
N VAL A 290 18.78 -3.29 1.13
CA VAL A 290 18.08 -3.12 2.41
C VAL A 290 17.86 -4.43 3.16
N GLY A 291 17.48 -5.52 2.47
CA GLY A 291 17.32 -6.83 3.11
C GLY A 291 18.61 -7.39 3.73
N LYS A 292 19.79 -7.08 3.15
CA LYS A 292 21.09 -7.45 3.71
C LYS A 292 21.46 -6.56 4.89
N VAL A 293 21.21 -5.25 4.78
CA VAL A 293 21.50 -4.28 5.84
C VAL A 293 20.62 -4.55 7.07
N VAL A 294 19.32 -4.75 6.89
CA VAL A 294 18.40 -5.07 7.99
C VAL A 294 18.88 -6.32 8.75
N THR A 295 19.24 -7.38 8.03
CA THR A 295 19.69 -8.64 8.67
C THR A 295 21.06 -8.54 9.34
N SER A 296 21.88 -7.52 9.05
CA SER A 296 23.14 -7.30 9.77
C SER A 296 22.98 -6.58 11.11
N PHE A 297 21.80 -6.01 11.39
CA PHE A 297 21.53 -5.29 12.65
C PHE A 297 21.01 -6.20 13.77
N GLY A 298 20.50 -7.39 13.45
CA GLY A 298 19.99 -8.34 14.44
C GLY A 298 19.06 -9.39 13.84
N ASP A 299 18.52 -10.25 14.71
CA ASP A 299 17.57 -11.31 14.35
C ASP A 299 16.10 -10.83 14.31
N TRP A 300 15.82 -9.62 14.80
CA TRP A 300 14.49 -8.99 14.84
C TRP A 300 13.42 -9.82 15.56
N ALA A 301 13.84 -10.76 16.40
CA ALA A 301 12.92 -11.57 17.18
C ALA A 301 12.08 -10.67 18.10
N GLY A 302 10.76 -10.87 18.10
CA GLY A 302 9.84 -10.09 18.92
C GLY A 302 9.42 -8.72 18.36
N TYR A 303 9.94 -8.32 17.19
CA TYR A 303 9.46 -7.15 16.47
C TYR A 303 8.23 -7.48 15.62
N ASP A 304 7.32 -6.52 15.49
CA ASP A 304 6.32 -6.55 14.42
C ASP A 304 6.90 -5.87 13.18
N ILE A 305 7.00 -6.65 12.10
CA ILE A 305 7.74 -6.27 10.90
C ILE A 305 6.77 -5.83 9.80
N GLN A 306 7.05 -4.67 9.23
CA GLN A 306 6.34 -4.11 8.08
C GLN A 306 7.31 -3.81 6.94
N VAL A 307 6.98 -4.22 5.72
CA VAL A 307 7.78 -3.99 4.52
C VAL A 307 6.92 -3.36 3.42
N VAL A 308 7.33 -2.21 2.90
CA VAL A 308 6.59 -1.45 1.88
C VAL A 308 7.54 -0.94 0.79
N GLY A 309 7.25 -1.27 -0.46
CA GLY A 309 8.01 -0.80 -1.62
C GLY A 309 7.69 -1.62 -2.86
N SER A 310 8.63 -1.72 -3.80
CA SER A 310 8.45 -2.55 -4.98
C SER A 310 8.34 -4.03 -4.63
N GLU A 311 7.63 -4.80 -5.46
CA GLU A 311 7.45 -6.25 -5.26
C GLU A 311 8.79 -6.99 -5.13
N SER A 312 9.76 -6.64 -5.98
CA SER A 312 11.12 -7.17 -5.93
C SER A 312 11.81 -6.89 -4.59
N MET A 313 11.66 -5.68 -4.05
CA MET A 313 12.23 -5.31 -2.75
C MET A 313 11.55 -6.07 -1.61
N VAL A 314 10.21 -6.14 -1.62
CA VAL A 314 9.44 -6.88 -0.60
C VAL A 314 9.83 -8.35 -0.59
N ASN A 315 9.85 -9.01 -1.75
CA ASN A 315 10.17 -10.43 -1.88
C ASN A 315 11.63 -10.72 -1.49
N SER A 316 12.58 -9.91 -1.94
CA SER A 316 13.99 -10.09 -1.58
C SER A 316 14.26 -9.83 -0.09
N THR A 317 13.56 -8.87 0.52
CA THR A 317 13.66 -8.59 1.97
C THR A 317 13.08 -9.74 2.78
N LYS A 318 11.88 -10.23 2.43
CA LYS A 318 11.28 -11.41 3.07
C LYS A 318 12.18 -12.64 2.98
N PHE A 319 12.77 -12.89 1.81
CA PHE A 319 13.72 -13.98 1.63
C PHE A 319 14.91 -13.89 2.60
N ARG A 320 15.48 -12.68 2.78
CA ARG A 320 16.59 -12.45 3.71
C ARG A 320 16.16 -12.58 5.17
N LEU A 321 14.99 -12.06 5.54
CA LEU A 321 14.43 -12.22 6.88
C LEU A 321 14.20 -13.69 7.23
N ARG A 322 13.71 -14.50 6.28
CA ARG A 322 13.57 -15.95 6.47
C ARG A 322 14.89 -16.63 6.79
N ALA A 323 15.97 -16.21 6.14
CA ALA A 323 17.30 -16.77 6.36
C ALA A 323 17.86 -16.52 7.76
N VAL A 324 17.35 -15.53 8.49
CA VAL A 324 17.70 -15.25 9.89
C VAL A 324 16.64 -15.75 10.89
N GLY A 325 15.69 -16.57 10.44
CA GLY A 325 14.71 -17.23 11.30
C GLY A 325 13.39 -16.48 11.52
N ILE A 326 13.13 -15.38 10.80
CA ILE A 326 11.84 -14.70 10.85
C ILE A 326 10.79 -15.49 10.06
N ASP A 327 9.63 -15.72 10.70
CA ASP A 327 8.45 -16.23 10.03
C ASP A 327 7.85 -15.15 9.10
N VAL A 328 8.01 -15.35 7.79
CA VAL A 328 7.57 -14.41 6.74
C VAL A 328 6.06 -14.21 6.67
N ASP A 329 5.26 -15.10 7.24
CA ASP A 329 3.79 -14.99 7.28
C ASP A 329 3.32 -13.97 8.32
N THR A 330 4.20 -13.64 9.27
CA THR A 330 4.01 -12.56 10.25
C THR A 330 4.40 -11.19 9.70
N VAL A 331 5.18 -11.14 8.60
CA VAL A 331 5.66 -9.90 7.96
C VAL A 331 4.52 -9.24 7.17
N ARG A 332 4.09 -8.07 7.64
CA ARG A 332 3.04 -7.28 7.01
C ARG A 332 3.60 -6.48 5.83
N ASN A 333 2.84 -6.41 4.76
CA ASN A 333 3.16 -5.64 3.55
C ASN A 333 1.85 -5.27 2.86
N ASP A 334 1.85 -4.19 2.12
CA ASP A 334 0.75 -3.88 1.21
C ASP A 334 0.89 -4.66 -0.10
N PRO A 335 -0.23 -4.97 -0.77
CA PRO A 335 -0.18 -5.57 -2.10
C PRO A 335 0.55 -4.64 -3.07
N THR A 336 1.46 -5.20 -3.86
CA THR A 336 2.16 -4.46 -4.91
C THR A 336 1.35 -4.52 -6.20
N TYR A 337 1.00 -3.35 -6.75
CA TYR A 337 0.17 -3.18 -7.95
C TYR A 337 0.95 -2.59 -9.13
#